data_AF-A0AB74LT64-F1
#
_entry.id   AF-A0AB74LT64-F1
#
_cell.length_a   1.000
_cell.length_b   1.000
_cell.length_c   1.000
_cell.angle_alpha   90.00
_cell.angle_beta   90.00
_cell.angle_gamma   90.00
#
_symmetry.space_group_name_H-M   'P 1'
#
loop_
_entity.id
_entity.type
_entity.pdbx_description
1 polymer ?
#
loop_
_entity_poly.entity_id
_entity_poly.type
_entity_poly.pdbx_seq_one_letter_code
_entity_poly.pdbx_strand_id
1 'polypeptide(L)'
;MNASHAAFFDRPEARPLRDVLTRPDLLPQYELLSRLEIPAVQAAVWDIEPIIATFDAATRTHAIQSSGALIGDLLTARGFRIARDAKGEKRRGRVRKARFVKSGTIWEPPAQSDRGHRETVAAIMDDIMVRYRTTLTDLAK
;
A
#
# COMPACT_ATOMS: atom_id res chain seq x y z
N MET A 1 -4.23 11.14 -10.05
CA MET A 1 -4.67 10.00 -10.88
C MET A 1 -5.22 10.53 -12.19
N ASN A 2 -5.15 9.76 -13.29
CA ASN A 2 -5.73 10.20 -14.57
C ASN A 2 -7.26 10.03 -14.58
N ALA A 3 -7.93 10.69 -15.53
CA ALA A 3 -9.40 10.66 -15.64
C ALA A 3 -9.97 9.25 -15.85
N SER A 4 -9.25 8.37 -16.57
CA SER A 4 -9.69 7.00 -16.83
C SER A 4 -9.80 6.17 -15.54
N HIS A 5 -8.79 6.25 -14.67
CA HIS A 5 -8.79 5.52 -13.41
C HIS A 5 -9.78 6.13 -12.39
N ALA A 6 -9.97 7.46 -12.42
CA ALA A 6 -11.00 8.11 -11.61
C ALA A 6 -12.40 7.62 -12.00
N ALA A 7 -12.72 7.64 -13.30
CA ALA A 7 -14.01 7.19 -13.82
C ALA A 7 -14.27 5.69 -13.58
N PHE A 8 -13.22 4.87 -13.44
CA PHE A 8 -13.39 3.47 -13.05
C PHE A 8 -14.03 3.34 -11.66
N PHE A 9 -13.61 4.14 -10.69
CA PHE A 9 -14.11 4.09 -9.32
C PHE A 9 -15.49 4.73 -9.11
N ASP A 10 -16.01 5.43 -10.12
CA ASP A 10 -17.39 5.94 -10.12
C ASP A 10 -18.40 4.86 -10.51
N ARG A 11 -17.93 3.72 -11.04
CA ARG A 11 -18.80 2.59 -11.39
C ARG A 11 -19.26 1.84 -10.14
N PRO A 12 -20.55 1.41 -10.07
CA PRO A 12 -21.08 0.69 -8.91
C PRO A 12 -20.25 -0.53 -8.50
N GLU A 13 -19.78 -1.30 -9.47
CA GLU A 13 -18.99 -2.52 -9.25
C GLU A 13 -17.57 -2.27 -8.72
N ALA A 14 -17.02 -1.06 -8.94
CA ALA A 14 -15.68 -0.68 -8.49
C ALA A 14 -15.69 0.05 -7.14
N ARG A 15 -16.86 0.47 -6.67
CA ARG A 15 -17.01 1.20 -5.40
C ARG A 15 -16.48 0.44 -4.18
N PRO A 16 -16.75 -0.88 -4.00
CA PRO A 16 -16.17 -1.63 -2.87
C PRO A 16 -14.64 -1.60 -2.85
N LEU A 17 -14.00 -1.62 -4.03
CA LEU A 17 -12.55 -1.54 -4.16
C LEU A 17 -12.03 -0.17 -3.69
N ARG A 18 -12.70 0.92 -4.08
CA ARG A 18 -12.38 2.28 -3.62
C ARG A 18 -12.53 2.39 -2.10
N ASP A 19 -13.63 1.89 -1.55
CA ASP A 19 -13.94 2.01 -0.13
C ASP A 19 -12.88 1.31 0.71
N VAL A 20 -12.46 0.10 0.32
CA VAL A 20 -11.34 -0.62 0.97
C VAL A 20 -10.05 0.20 0.86
N LEU A 21 -9.65 0.62 -0.35
CA LEU A 21 -8.37 1.30 -0.58
C LEU A 21 -8.25 2.68 0.08
N THR A 22 -9.38 3.29 0.44
CA THR A 22 -9.42 4.63 1.08
C THR A 22 -9.72 4.57 2.57
N ARG A 23 -9.80 3.37 3.16
CA ARG A 23 -9.95 3.19 4.60
C ARG A 23 -8.87 3.96 5.37
N PRO A 24 -9.24 4.78 6.37
CA PRO A 24 -8.28 5.61 7.11
C PRO A 24 -7.14 4.82 7.76
N ASP A 25 -7.40 3.58 8.19
CA ASP A 25 -6.42 2.72 8.83
C ASP A 25 -5.38 2.12 7.87
N LEU A 26 -5.62 2.16 6.55
CA LEU A 26 -4.63 1.70 5.57
C LEU A 26 -3.57 2.75 5.26
N LEU A 27 -3.87 4.05 5.44
CA LEU A 27 -2.93 5.12 5.11
C LEU A 27 -1.60 4.99 5.89
N PRO A 28 -1.60 4.83 7.23
CA PRO A 28 -0.36 4.56 7.97
C PRO A 28 0.38 3.30 7.50
N GLN A 29 -0.35 2.28 7.03
CA GLN A 29 0.24 1.04 6.54
C GLN A 29 0.93 1.23 5.18
N TYR A 30 0.31 1.97 4.25
CA TYR A 30 0.94 2.35 2.99
C TYR A 30 2.24 3.12 3.22
N GLU A 31 2.20 4.08 4.15
CA GLU A 31 3.34 4.88 4.55
C GLU A 31 4.45 4.04 5.23
N LEU A 32 4.08 3.07 6.08
CA LEU A 32 5.01 2.14 6.72
C LEU A 32 5.71 1.24 5.69
N LEU A 33 4.94 0.61 4.80
CA LEU A 33 5.50 -0.29 3.79
C LEU A 33 6.45 0.44 2.85
N SER A 34 6.13 1.69 2.49
CA SER A 34 7.00 2.56 1.70
C SER A 34 8.36 2.77 2.39
N ARG A 35 8.38 2.99 3.71
CA ARG A 35 9.62 3.10 4.50
C ARG A 35 10.42 1.80 4.57
N LEU A 36 9.73 0.66 4.51
CA LEU A 36 10.35 -0.67 4.46
C LEU A 36 10.77 -1.08 3.04
N GLU A 37 10.67 -0.19 2.06
CA GLU A 37 10.90 -0.47 0.64
C GLU A 37 10.02 -1.60 0.08
N ILE A 38 8.82 -1.78 0.65
CA ILE A 38 7.80 -2.73 0.22
C ILE A 38 6.73 -1.99 -0.59
N PRO A 39 6.17 -2.58 -1.66
CA PRO A 39 5.06 -1.97 -2.39
C PRO A 39 3.88 -1.62 -1.47
N ALA A 40 3.40 -0.38 -1.51
CA ALA A 40 2.32 0.09 -0.65
C ALA A 40 1.04 -0.75 -0.79
N VAL A 41 0.72 -1.22 -2.01
CA VAL A 41 -0.44 -2.09 -2.28
C VAL A 41 -0.44 -3.40 -1.49
N GLN A 42 0.73 -3.84 -0.99
CA GLN A 42 0.83 -5.04 -0.15
C GLN A 42 -0.02 -4.93 1.12
N ALA A 43 -0.26 -3.74 1.67
CA ALA A 43 -1.09 -3.54 2.85
C ALA A 43 -2.58 -3.88 2.61
N ALA A 44 -3.05 -3.70 1.39
CA ALA A 44 -4.46 -3.90 1.05
C ALA A 44 -4.72 -5.19 0.27
N VAL A 45 -3.66 -5.93 -0.12
CA VAL A 45 -3.80 -6.98 -1.14
C VAL A 45 -4.75 -8.11 -0.72
N TRP A 46 -4.85 -8.41 0.58
CA TRP A 46 -5.72 -9.46 1.11
C TRP A 46 -7.20 -9.06 1.02
N ASP A 47 -7.49 -7.77 1.17
CA ASP A 47 -8.85 -7.24 1.14
C ASP A 47 -9.34 -6.98 -0.28
N ILE A 48 -8.46 -6.53 -1.18
CA ILE A 48 -8.84 -6.18 -2.55
C ILE A 48 -8.89 -7.38 -3.50
N GLU A 49 -8.13 -8.46 -3.25
CA GLU A 49 -8.11 -9.60 -4.16
C GLU A 49 -9.44 -10.33 -4.33
N PRO A 50 -10.25 -10.55 -3.27
CA PRO A 50 -11.60 -11.09 -3.41
C PRO A 50 -12.49 -10.23 -4.32
N ILE A 51 -12.37 -8.89 -4.23
CA ILE A 51 -13.13 -7.96 -5.06
C ILE A 51 -12.62 -8.03 -6.52
N ILE A 52 -11.30 -8.01 -6.70
CA ILE A 52 -10.65 -8.11 -8.02
C ILE A 52 -10.99 -9.43 -8.72
N ALA A 53 -11.25 -10.50 -7.96
CA ALA A 53 -11.62 -11.80 -8.50
C ALA A 53 -12.98 -11.81 -9.21
N THR A 54 -13.91 -10.93 -8.83
CA THR A 54 -15.26 -10.87 -9.42
C THR A 54 -15.29 -10.24 -10.80
N PHE A 55 -14.24 -9.51 -11.18
CA PHE A 55 -14.13 -8.90 -12.50
C PHE A 55 -13.67 -9.91 -13.57
N ASP A 56 -14.09 -9.67 -14.82
CA ASP A 56 -13.51 -10.34 -15.98
C ASP A 56 -12.02 -10.00 -16.15
N ALA A 57 -11.31 -10.70 -17.03
CA ALA A 57 -9.86 -10.56 -17.17
C ALA A 57 -9.40 -9.14 -17.59
N ALA A 58 -10.16 -8.46 -18.46
CA ALA A 58 -9.82 -7.13 -18.94
C ALA A 58 -10.05 -6.09 -17.83
N THR A 59 -11.24 -6.13 -17.23
CA THR A 59 -11.63 -5.26 -16.12
C THR A 59 -10.71 -5.47 -14.92
N ARG A 60 -10.29 -6.70 -14.64
CA ARG A 60 -9.34 -7.03 -13.57
C ARG A 60 -8.01 -6.32 -13.73
N THR A 61 -7.46 -6.32 -14.94
CA THR A 61 -6.19 -5.63 -15.22
C THR A 61 -6.33 -4.13 -14.98
N HIS A 62 -7.44 -3.55 -15.42
CA HIS A 62 -7.73 -2.15 -15.19
C HIS A 62 -7.96 -1.82 -13.71
N ALA A 63 -8.62 -2.70 -12.96
CA ALA A 63 -8.85 -2.55 -11.52
C ALA A 63 -7.53 -2.54 -10.73
N ILE A 64 -6.58 -3.41 -11.08
CA ILE A 64 -5.24 -3.45 -10.46
C ILE A 64 -4.48 -2.15 -10.73
N GLN A 65 -4.49 -1.67 -11.97
CA GLN A 65 -3.83 -0.41 -12.34
C GLN A 65 -4.48 0.79 -11.62
N SER A 66 -5.80 0.84 -11.60
CA SER A 66 -6.56 1.90 -10.92
C SER A 66 -6.33 1.89 -9.41
N SER A 67 -6.21 0.69 -8.79
CA SER A 67 -5.86 0.54 -7.37
C SER A 67 -4.49 1.15 -7.07
N GLY A 68 -3.47 0.84 -7.90
CA GLY A 68 -2.14 1.42 -7.76
C GLY A 68 -2.14 2.95 -7.95
N ALA A 69 -2.95 3.46 -8.88
CA ALA A 69 -3.08 4.90 -9.12
C ALA A 69 -3.74 5.61 -7.93
N LEU A 70 -4.79 5.04 -7.34
CA LEU A 70 -5.47 5.59 -6.17
C LEU A 70 -4.56 5.63 -4.94
N ILE A 71 -3.86 4.53 -4.64
CA ILE A 71 -2.86 4.52 -3.56
C ILE A 71 -1.78 5.57 -3.81
N GLY A 72 -1.36 5.73 -5.08
CA GLY A 72 -0.38 6.73 -5.45
C GLY A 72 -0.84 8.16 -5.19
N ASP A 73 -2.11 8.48 -5.45
CA ASP A 73 -2.70 9.78 -5.11
C ASP A 73 -2.72 10.03 -3.61
N LEU A 74 -3.14 9.02 -2.83
CA LEU A 74 -3.15 9.10 -1.36
C LEU A 74 -1.74 9.40 -0.81
N LEU A 75 -0.72 8.71 -1.30
CA LEU A 75 0.67 8.91 -0.87
C LEU A 75 1.25 10.23 -1.38
N THR A 76 0.96 10.62 -2.62
CA THR A 76 1.43 11.91 -3.19
C THR A 76 0.84 13.10 -2.43
N ALA A 77 -0.42 13.02 -2.02
CA ALA A 77 -1.06 14.03 -1.17
C ALA A 77 -0.36 14.20 0.20
N ARG A 78 0.43 13.21 0.63
CA ARG A 78 1.23 13.21 1.87
C ARG A 78 2.70 13.59 1.62
N GLY A 79 3.05 13.98 0.40
CA GLY A 79 4.40 14.37 0.02
C GLY A 79 5.35 13.20 -0.32
N PHE A 80 4.84 11.97 -0.40
CA PHE A 80 5.64 10.84 -0.87
C PHE A 80 5.93 10.97 -2.36
N ARG A 81 7.06 10.43 -2.78
CA ARG A 81 7.48 10.40 -4.18
C ARG A 81 7.69 8.96 -4.64
N ILE A 82 7.54 8.70 -5.94
CA ILE A 82 7.84 7.38 -6.48
C ILE A 82 9.34 7.14 -6.34
N ALA A 83 9.71 6.04 -5.70
CA ALA A 83 11.11 5.68 -5.54
C ALA A 83 11.74 5.37 -6.90
N ARG A 84 12.97 5.84 -7.13
CA ARG A 84 13.70 5.62 -8.38
C ARG A 84 14.99 4.84 -8.16
N ASP A 85 15.34 4.00 -9.13
CA ASP A 85 16.61 3.27 -9.10
C ASP A 85 17.77 4.14 -9.60
N ALA A 86 18.99 3.58 -9.63
CA ALA A 86 20.19 4.30 -10.08
C ALA A 86 20.13 4.77 -11.54
N LYS A 87 19.22 4.21 -12.36
CA LYS A 87 18.99 4.60 -13.75
C LYS A 87 17.85 5.61 -13.89
N GLY A 88 17.19 5.96 -12.78
CA GLY A 88 16.03 6.84 -12.76
C GLY A 88 14.70 6.14 -13.05
N GLU A 89 14.68 4.81 -13.14
CA GLU A 89 13.46 4.04 -13.39
C GLU A 89 12.63 3.86 -12.12
N LYS A 90 11.30 3.72 -12.28
CA LYS A 90 10.40 3.52 -11.14
C LYS A 90 10.72 2.21 -10.43
N ARG A 91 11.08 2.25 -9.15
CA ARG A 91 11.26 1.06 -8.34
C ARG A 91 9.91 0.36 -8.13
N ARG A 92 9.91 -0.95 -8.37
CA ARG A 92 8.79 -1.85 -8.13
C ARG A 92 9.25 -3.02 -7.29
N GLY A 93 8.39 -3.47 -6.40
CA GLY A 93 8.61 -4.67 -5.60
C GLY A 93 7.59 -5.76 -5.94
N ARG A 94 7.94 -7.01 -5.63
CA ARG A 94 7.00 -8.12 -5.70
C ARG A 94 5.99 -8.02 -4.56
N VAL A 95 4.72 -8.18 -4.89
CA VAL A 95 3.65 -8.31 -3.90
C VAL A 95 3.52 -9.81 -3.58
N ARG A 96 3.70 -10.16 -2.31
CA ARG A 96 3.74 -11.53 -1.81
C ARG A 96 2.32 -12.02 -1.50
N LYS A 97 2.14 -13.33 -1.66
CA LYS A 97 0.88 -14.06 -1.36
C LYS A 97 -0.35 -13.51 -2.09
N ALA A 98 -0.13 -12.92 -3.26
CA ALA A 98 -1.15 -12.33 -4.12
C ALA A 98 -1.37 -13.17 -5.39
N ARG A 99 -2.63 -13.49 -5.69
CA ARG A 99 -3.07 -14.21 -6.89
C ARG A 99 -3.04 -13.33 -8.13
N PHE A 100 -3.42 -12.06 -8.05
CA PHE A 100 -3.58 -11.17 -9.20
C PHE A 100 -2.61 -9.99 -9.17
N VAL A 101 -2.43 -9.34 -8.01
CA VAL A 101 -1.54 -8.20 -7.88
C VAL A 101 -0.11 -8.71 -7.70
N LYS A 102 0.67 -8.84 -8.77
CA LYS A 102 2.02 -9.44 -8.70
C LYS A 102 3.13 -8.47 -8.31
N SER A 103 2.94 -7.18 -8.58
CA SER A 103 3.92 -6.14 -8.29
C SER A 103 3.23 -4.83 -7.95
N GLY A 104 3.97 -3.93 -7.30
CA GLY A 104 3.50 -2.58 -7.01
C GLY A 104 4.65 -1.60 -6.87
N THR A 105 4.31 -0.31 -6.87
CA THR A 105 5.27 0.78 -6.74
C THR A 105 5.78 0.91 -5.32
N ILE A 106 7.09 1.11 -5.18
CA ILE A 106 7.75 1.50 -3.93
C ILE A 106 7.80 3.02 -3.88
N TRP A 107 7.55 3.60 -2.71
CA TRP A 107 7.50 5.05 -2.51
C TRP A 107 8.59 5.49 -1.53
N GLU A 108 9.17 6.64 -1.81
CA GLU A 108 10.09 7.34 -0.93
C GLU A 108 9.29 8.29 -0.03
N PRO A 109 9.57 8.31 1.29
CA PRO A 109 8.95 9.27 2.19
C PRO A 109 9.31 10.71 1.78
N PRO A 110 8.47 11.70 2.12
CA PRO A 110 8.86 13.10 2.01
C PRO A 110 10.20 13.32 2.73
N ALA A 111 11.03 14.21 2.19
CA ALA A 111 12.28 14.60 2.86
C ALA A 111 11.91 15.23 4.20
N GLN A 112 12.08 14.49 5.30
CA GLN A 112 11.84 15.00 6.64
C GLN A 112 13.12 15.60 7.20
N SER A 113 13.01 16.80 7.78
CA SER A 113 14.02 17.33 8.68
C SER A 113 13.95 16.67 10.05
N ASP A 114 15.10 16.14 10.46
CA ASP A 114 15.70 16.11 11.80
C ASP A 114 15.18 15.24 12.97
N ARG A 115 16.15 14.50 13.51
CA ARG A 115 16.32 13.83 14.82
C ARG A 115 15.12 13.17 15.52
N GLY A 116 14.03 13.86 15.81
CA GLY A 116 12.96 13.35 16.70
C GLY A 116 12.08 12.25 16.09
N HIS A 117 11.96 12.22 14.75
CA HIS A 117 11.15 11.19 14.07
C HIS A 117 11.73 9.78 14.26
N ARG A 118 13.07 9.64 14.21
CA ARG A 118 13.72 8.32 14.35
C ARG A 118 13.52 7.72 15.73
N GLU A 119 13.65 8.53 16.78
CA GLU A 119 13.44 8.09 18.17
C GLU A 119 11.98 7.66 18.39
N THR A 120 11.02 8.43 17.87
CA THR A 120 9.59 8.09 17.95
C THR A 120 9.29 6.77 17.22
N VAL A 121 9.83 6.59 16.00
CA VAL A 121 9.65 5.34 15.24
C VAL A 121 10.28 4.16 15.96
N ALA A 122 11.49 4.32 16.52
CA ALA A 122 12.15 3.26 17.28
C ALA A 122 11.31 2.82 18.49
N ALA A 123 10.79 3.76 19.27
CA ALA A 123 9.94 3.45 20.42
C ALA A 123 8.66 2.68 20.04
N ILE A 124 8.01 3.08 18.93
CA ILE A 124 6.82 2.37 18.41
C ILE A 124 7.19 0.95 17.95
N MET A 125 8.31 0.80 17.25
CA MET A 125 8.76 -0.52 16.78
C MET A 125 9.06 -1.46 17.94
N ASP A 126 9.73 -0.98 18.99
CA ASP A 126 10.00 -1.78 20.18
C ASP A 126 8.71 -2.25 20.85
N ASP A 127 7.73 -1.36 21.03
CA ASP A 127 6.41 -1.72 21.58
C ASP A 127 5.69 -2.77 20.72
N ILE A 128 5.67 -2.61 19.39
CA ILE A 128 5.06 -3.58 18.47
C ILE A 128 5.76 -4.94 18.59
N MET A 129 7.09 -4.97 18.61
CA MET A 129 7.86 -6.22 18.68
C MET A 129 7.65 -6.93 20.02
N VAL A 130 7.52 -6.19 21.12
CA VAL A 130 7.16 -6.72 22.43
C VAL A 130 5.76 -7.34 22.38
N ARG A 131 4.75 -6.60 21.91
CA ARG A 131 3.37 -7.09 21.81
C ARG A 131 3.26 -8.34 20.93
N TYR A 132 3.94 -8.35 19.79
CA TYR A 132 3.95 -9.49 18.89
C TYR A 132 4.57 -10.73 19.55
N ARG A 133 5.74 -10.59 20.21
CA ARG A 133 6.39 -11.70 20.92
C ARG A 133 5.52 -12.26 22.04
N THR A 134 4.90 -11.38 22.84
CA THR A 134 3.99 -11.78 23.91
C THR A 134 2.80 -12.54 23.35
N THR A 135 2.16 -12.01 22.31
CA THR A 135 1.02 -12.66 21.64
C THR A 135 1.38 -14.05 21.12
N LEU A 136 2.55 -14.20 20.47
CA LEU A 136 3.02 -15.52 20.00
C LEU A 136 3.30 -16.49 21.14
N THR A 137 3.82 -15.99 22.26
CA THR A 137 4.11 -16.81 23.44
C THR A 137 2.83 -17.31 24.10
N ASP A 138 1.79 -16.47 24.15
CA ASP A 138 0.48 -16.85 24.70
C ASP A 138 -0.27 -17.81 23.78
N LEU A 139 -0.14 -17.69 22.45
CA LEU A 139 -0.69 -18.65 21.49
C LEU A 139 0.04 -20.01 21.48
N ALA A 140 1.23 -20.09 22.06
CA ALA A 140 2.02 -21.33 22.14
C ALA A 140 1.76 -22.15 23.43
N LYS A 141 0.87 -21.66 24.32
CA LYS A 141 0.38 -22.38 25.50
C LYS A 141 -0.94 -23.08 25.18
#